data_AF-A0A2S6TSW7-F1
#
_entry.id   AF-A0A2S6TSW7-F1
#
_cell.length_a   1.000
_cell.length_b   1.000
_cell.length_c   1.000
_cell.angle_alpha   90.00
_cell.angle_beta   90.00
_cell.angle_gamma   90.00
#
_symmetry.space_group_name_H-M   'P 1'
#
loop_
_entity.id
_entity.type
_entity.pdbx_description
1 polymer ?
#
loop_
_entity_poly.entity_id
_entity_poly.type
_entity_poly.pdbx_seq_one_letter_code
_entity_poly.pdbx_strand_id
1 'polypeptide(L)'
;MLPAAASSASPKAYGCPAYPRVLSWGIISHHKTIRFVRNYHGGDWAPYHEKWKKRLGLLEMAHAQGRAVVFPNRIGLRLRGRGLAEFIEMIRKRIDVNLCLAEQAVEVSPGALADFATAAGPATGAGAGTDAGVPPKADATAASGAIDPLRLRVDTECTDGAAVFKVINIGGRWPRPGTFTIYTLDGQKRISKRRMLLTRGQRASFKFKTRKTGEMVLGLWVDPSWYSRDFRYDAKVICGRTAS
;
A
#
# COMPACT_ATOMS: atom_id res chain seq x y z
N MET A 1 23.03 -8.60 -32.57
CA MET A 1 23.46 -8.23 -31.20
C MET A 1 22.70 -6.97 -30.82
N LEU A 2 21.74 -7.05 -29.90
CA LEU A 2 20.99 -5.89 -29.39
C LEU A 2 21.65 -5.36 -28.12
N PRO A 3 21.73 -4.03 -27.90
CA PRO A 3 22.32 -3.49 -26.69
C PRO A 3 21.38 -3.69 -25.50
N ALA A 4 21.95 -4.12 -24.38
CA ALA A 4 21.28 -4.22 -23.10
C ALA A 4 20.86 -2.82 -22.63
N ALA A 5 19.57 -2.62 -22.37
CA ALA A 5 19.07 -1.40 -21.75
C ALA A 5 19.60 -1.32 -20.31
N ALA A 6 20.39 -0.28 -20.03
CA ALA A 6 20.88 0.05 -18.71
C ALA A 6 19.71 0.24 -17.73
N SER A 7 19.61 -0.66 -16.77
CA SER A 7 18.66 -0.58 -15.67
C SER A 7 19.08 0.57 -14.74
N SER A 8 18.31 1.66 -14.71
CA SER A 8 18.53 2.75 -13.76
C SER A 8 18.27 2.27 -12.34
N ALA A 9 19.34 1.91 -11.63
CA ALA A 9 19.32 1.64 -10.21
C ALA A 9 18.87 2.91 -9.48
N SER A 10 17.68 2.85 -8.84
CA SER A 10 17.27 3.88 -7.90
C SER A 10 18.22 3.87 -6.69
N PRO A 11 18.50 5.03 -6.07
CA PRO A 11 19.43 5.10 -4.95
C PRO A 11 18.98 4.16 -3.83
N LYS A 12 19.95 3.46 -3.19
CA LYS A 12 19.77 2.63 -1.99
C LYS A 12 19.30 3.49 -0.81
N ALA A 13 18.05 3.95 -0.83
CA ALA A 13 17.41 4.39 0.39
C ALA A 13 17.19 3.13 1.24
N TYR A 14 17.77 3.11 2.44
CA TYR A 14 17.69 2.00 3.42
C TYR A 14 18.54 0.77 3.10
N GLY A 15 19.68 0.82 2.39
CA GLY A 15 20.62 -0.33 2.26
C GLY A 15 20.09 -1.65 1.63
N CYS A 16 18.78 -1.79 1.42
CA CYS A 16 18.06 -2.98 1.02
C CYS A 16 17.82 -2.99 -0.49
N PRO A 17 17.61 -4.18 -1.09
CA PRO A 17 17.20 -4.28 -2.49
C PRO A 17 15.87 -3.56 -2.74
N ALA A 18 15.68 -3.01 -3.93
CA ALA A 18 14.40 -2.42 -4.30
C ALA A 18 13.30 -3.49 -4.45
N TYR A 19 12.05 -3.14 -4.13
CA TYR A 19 10.91 -4.01 -4.44
C TYR A 19 10.81 -4.32 -5.94
N PRO A 20 10.50 -5.57 -6.33
CA PRO A 20 10.28 -5.88 -7.72
C PRO A 20 9.03 -5.18 -8.23
N ARG A 21 9.07 -4.74 -9.49
CA ARG A 21 7.95 -4.07 -10.15
C ARG A 21 6.97 -5.13 -10.66
N VAL A 22 5.98 -5.45 -9.84
CA VAL A 22 4.92 -6.37 -10.22
C VAL A 22 3.62 -5.61 -10.40
N LEU A 23 3.03 -5.71 -11.60
CA LEU A 23 1.81 -4.98 -11.95
C LEU A 23 0.69 -5.20 -10.91
N SER A 24 0.61 -6.37 -10.29
CA SER A 24 -0.40 -6.75 -9.29
C SER A 24 -0.30 -6.08 -7.93
N TRP A 25 0.83 -5.47 -7.55
CA TRP A 25 1.05 -4.98 -6.17
C TRP A 25 0.85 -3.48 -5.97
N GLY A 26 0.60 -2.72 -7.05
CA GLY A 26 0.53 -1.26 -6.97
C GLY A 26 1.89 -0.60 -6.72
N ILE A 27 1.89 0.67 -6.28
CA ILE A 27 3.13 1.44 -6.04
C ILE A 27 3.62 1.20 -4.61
N ILE A 28 4.55 0.26 -4.46
CA ILE A 28 5.24 -0.10 -3.21
C ILE A 28 6.62 0.57 -3.12
N SER A 29 7.06 0.95 -1.91
CA SER A 29 8.41 1.48 -1.64
C SER A 29 8.83 1.21 -0.20
N HIS A 30 10.14 1.23 0.10
CA HIS A 30 10.69 0.96 1.45
C HIS A 30 10.03 1.84 2.51
N HIS A 31 10.05 3.15 2.30
CA HIS A 31 9.47 4.11 3.22
C HIS A 31 7.97 3.88 3.46
N LYS A 32 7.19 3.46 2.44
CA LYS A 32 5.77 3.12 2.63
C LYS A 32 5.60 1.86 3.47
N THR A 33 6.46 0.86 3.31
CA THR A 33 6.44 -0.38 4.10
C THR A 33 6.88 -0.14 5.54
N ILE A 34 8.01 0.53 5.78
CA ILE A 34 8.48 0.85 7.14
C ILE A 34 7.38 1.62 7.89
N ARG A 35 6.82 2.65 7.25
CA ARG A 35 5.71 3.41 7.84
C ARG A 35 4.48 2.54 8.12
N PHE A 36 4.18 1.60 7.23
CA PHE A 36 3.08 0.65 7.42
C PHE A 36 3.29 -0.18 8.69
N VAL A 37 4.45 -0.82 8.81
CA VAL A 37 4.75 -1.68 9.97
C VAL A 37 4.76 -0.89 11.26
N ARG A 38 5.40 0.29 11.27
CA ARG A 38 5.37 1.19 12.43
C ARG A 38 3.95 1.56 12.87
N ASN A 39 3.09 1.93 11.93
CA ASN A 39 1.78 2.49 12.25
C ASN A 39 0.69 1.42 12.55
N TYR A 40 0.83 0.21 12.01
CA TYR A 40 -0.20 -0.84 12.09
C TYR A 40 0.22 -2.04 12.92
N HIS A 41 1.52 -2.24 13.07
CA HIS A 41 2.09 -3.31 13.86
C HIS A 41 2.97 -2.75 14.99
N GLY A 42 2.91 -1.45 15.27
CA GLY A 42 3.71 -0.83 16.35
C GLY A 42 5.22 -0.90 16.12
N GLY A 43 5.66 -1.16 14.90
CA GLY A 43 7.07 -1.45 14.59
C GLY A 43 7.43 -2.93 14.64
N ASP A 44 6.52 -3.79 15.10
CA ASP A 44 6.70 -5.24 15.05
C ASP A 44 6.54 -5.76 13.61
N TRP A 45 7.63 -6.25 13.05
CA TRP A 45 7.63 -6.79 11.70
C TRP A 45 7.08 -8.22 11.62
N ALA A 46 7.00 -8.96 12.72
CA ALA A 46 6.64 -10.37 12.71
C ALA A 46 5.24 -10.65 12.13
N PRO A 47 4.15 -9.95 12.54
CA PRO A 47 2.83 -10.17 11.96
C PRO A 47 2.78 -9.81 10.46
N TYR A 48 3.61 -8.84 10.05
CA TYR A 48 3.72 -8.45 8.65
C TYR A 48 4.42 -9.53 7.82
N HIS A 49 5.52 -10.09 8.31
CA HIS A 49 6.22 -11.21 7.66
C HIS A 49 5.35 -12.46 7.60
N GLU A 50 4.66 -12.82 8.68
CA GLU A 50 3.80 -14.00 8.74
C GLU A 50 2.67 -13.96 7.70
N LYS A 51 2.09 -12.78 7.47
CA LYS A 51 1.13 -12.60 6.38
C LYS A 51 1.72 -12.97 5.01
N TRP A 52 2.95 -12.54 4.74
CA TRP A 52 3.61 -12.81 3.46
C TRP A 52 4.07 -14.26 3.34
N LYS A 53 4.57 -14.88 4.42
CA LYS A 53 4.92 -16.31 4.46
C LYS A 53 3.70 -17.20 4.22
N LYS A 54 2.57 -16.93 4.89
CA LYS A 54 1.31 -17.65 4.66
C LYS A 54 0.86 -17.56 3.21
N ARG A 55 0.95 -16.36 2.62
CA ARG A 55 0.62 -16.18 1.19
C ARG A 55 1.57 -16.95 0.28
N LEU A 56 2.88 -16.91 0.55
CA LEU A 56 3.89 -17.65 -0.20
C LEU A 56 3.57 -19.14 -0.19
N GLY A 57 3.33 -19.73 0.99
CA GLY A 57 3.00 -21.15 1.13
C GLY A 57 1.74 -21.56 0.36
N LEU A 58 0.69 -20.72 0.35
CA LEU A 58 -0.51 -20.98 -0.46
C LEU A 58 -0.22 -20.97 -1.97
N LEU A 59 0.66 -20.09 -2.44
CA LEU A 59 1.05 -20.02 -3.85
C LEU A 59 1.93 -21.21 -4.24
N GLU A 60 2.89 -21.59 -3.39
CA GLU A 60 3.76 -22.75 -3.59
C GLU A 60 2.95 -24.05 -3.61
N MET A 61 2.00 -24.22 -2.68
CA MET A 61 1.09 -25.36 -2.67
C MET A 61 0.26 -25.43 -3.95
N ALA A 62 -0.31 -24.30 -4.39
CA ALA A 62 -1.05 -24.26 -5.64
C ALA A 62 -0.17 -24.61 -6.84
N HIS A 63 1.08 -24.14 -6.88
CA HIS A 63 2.04 -24.47 -7.93
C HIS A 63 2.40 -25.96 -7.94
N ALA A 64 2.72 -26.53 -6.78
CA ALA A 64 3.04 -27.95 -6.64
C ALA A 64 1.88 -28.85 -7.09
N GLN A 65 0.64 -28.43 -6.85
CA GLN A 65 -0.57 -29.14 -7.27
C GLN A 65 -0.96 -28.87 -8.74
N GLY A 66 -0.18 -28.11 -9.51
CA GLY A 66 -0.53 -27.70 -10.88
C GLY A 66 -1.79 -26.82 -10.96
N ARG A 67 -2.26 -26.29 -9.83
CA ARG A 67 -3.45 -25.46 -9.74
C ARG A 67 -3.15 -24.06 -10.24
N ALA A 68 -4.17 -23.47 -10.86
CA ALA A 68 -4.08 -22.07 -11.23
C ALA A 68 -4.52 -21.19 -10.06
N VAL A 69 -3.79 -20.10 -9.84
CA VAL A 69 -4.17 -19.06 -8.88
C VAL A 69 -4.86 -17.94 -9.64
N VAL A 70 -6.11 -17.68 -9.26
CA VAL A 70 -6.89 -16.57 -9.80
C VAL A 70 -6.70 -15.37 -8.89
N PHE A 71 -6.40 -14.21 -9.48
CA PHE A 71 -6.35 -12.95 -8.76
C PHE A 71 -7.69 -12.24 -8.98
N PRO A 72 -8.69 -12.39 -8.10
CA PRO A 72 -10.08 -11.96 -8.35
C PRO A 72 -10.22 -10.46 -8.64
N ASN A 73 -9.21 -9.69 -8.25
CA ASN A 73 -9.16 -8.26 -8.45
C ASN A 73 -8.34 -7.82 -9.67
N ARG A 74 -7.92 -8.77 -10.50
CA ARG A 74 -7.25 -8.55 -11.78
C ARG A 74 -7.92 -9.47 -12.78
N ILE A 75 -8.80 -8.90 -13.59
CA ILE A 75 -9.56 -9.67 -14.58
C ILE A 75 -8.61 -10.43 -15.48
N GLY A 76 -8.90 -11.71 -15.67
CA GLY A 76 -8.12 -12.61 -16.52
C GLY A 76 -6.76 -12.99 -15.97
N LEU A 77 -6.29 -12.44 -14.84
CA LEU A 77 -5.00 -12.84 -14.27
C LEU A 77 -5.18 -14.17 -13.53
N ARG A 78 -4.87 -15.22 -14.28
CA ARG A 78 -4.84 -16.61 -13.82
C ARG A 78 -3.42 -17.12 -14.07
N LEU A 79 -2.67 -17.36 -13.01
CA LEU A 79 -1.28 -17.84 -13.11
C LEU A 79 -1.24 -19.35 -12.84
N ARG A 80 -0.47 -20.09 -13.64
CA ARG A 80 -0.20 -21.53 -13.50
C ARG A 80 1.20 -21.82 -14.03
N GLY A 81 1.81 -22.92 -13.56
CA GLY A 81 3.10 -23.40 -14.07
C GLY A 81 4.16 -22.31 -13.99
N ARG A 82 4.91 -22.09 -15.08
CA ARG A 82 6.00 -21.10 -15.13
C ARG A 82 5.56 -19.70 -14.68
N GLY A 83 4.41 -19.20 -15.13
CA GLY A 83 3.95 -17.87 -14.73
C GLY A 83 3.61 -17.76 -13.24
N LEU A 84 3.16 -18.85 -12.62
CA LEU A 84 2.97 -18.90 -11.16
C LEU A 84 4.31 -19.02 -10.43
N ALA A 85 5.26 -19.80 -10.96
CA ALA A 85 6.61 -19.90 -10.41
C ALA A 85 7.33 -18.54 -10.41
N GLU A 86 7.28 -17.80 -11.51
CA GLU A 86 7.85 -16.45 -11.60
C GLU A 86 7.19 -15.49 -10.60
N PHE A 87 5.88 -15.60 -10.39
CA PHE A 87 5.19 -14.79 -9.39
C PHE A 87 5.58 -15.16 -7.95
N ILE A 88 5.78 -16.45 -7.66
CA ILE A 88 6.31 -16.94 -6.38
C ILE A 88 7.69 -16.33 -6.12
N GLU A 89 8.57 -16.30 -7.12
CA GLU A 89 9.89 -15.66 -7.01
C GLU A 89 9.78 -14.17 -6.67
N MET A 90 8.81 -13.47 -7.25
CA MET A 90 8.58 -12.08 -6.86
C MET A 90 8.17 -11.98 -5.38
N ILE A 91 7.24 -12.83 -4.91
CA ILE A 91 6.81 -12.83 -3.51
C ILE A 91 7.99 -13.12 -2.57
N ARG A 92 8.89 -14.06 -2.92
CA ARG A 92 10.14 -14.32 -2.18
C ARG A 92 11.00 -13.06 -2.09
N LYS A 93 11.31 -12.43 -3.22
CA LYS A 93 12.05 -11.15 -3.25
C LYS A 93 11.40 -10.07 -2.40
N ARG A 94 10.06 -10.00 -2.36
CA ARG A 94 9.34 -9.06 -1.50
C ARG A 94 9.56 -9.37 -0.01
N ILE A 95 9.54 -10.64 0.36
CA ILE A 95 9.83 -11.08 1.73
C ILE A 95 11.27 -10.70 2.09
N ASP A 96 12.25 -10.93 1.21
CA ASP A 96 13.65 -10.58 1.45
C ASP A 96 13.83 -9.08 1.71
N VAL A 97 13.19 -8.24 0.89
CA VAL A 97 13.18 -6.79 1.12
C VAL A 97 12.56 -6.45 2.47
N ASN A 98 11.44 -7.09 2.85
CA ASN A 98 10.80 -6.85 4.15
C ASN A 98 11.67 -7.33 5.33
N LEU A 99 12.45 -8.39 5.18
CA LEU A 99 13.36 -8.89 6.21
C LEU A 99 14.53 -7.92 6.40
N CYS A 100 15.17 -7.50 5.31
CA CYS A 100 16.24 -6.50 5.36
C CYS A 100 15.78 -5.18 6.00
N LEU A 101 14.57 -4.73 5.68
CA LEU A 101 14.01 -3.52 6.30
C LEU A 101 13.70 -3.68 7.78
N ALA A 102 13.39 -4.91 8.22
CA ALA A 102 13.16 -5.22 9.63
C ALA A 102 14.46 -5.22 10.42
N GLU A 103 15.53 -5.83 9.89
CA GLU A 103 16.87 -5.82 10.49
C GLU A 103 17.35 -4.38 10.72
N GLN A 104 17.23 -3.52 9.71
CA GLN A 104 17.61 -2.11 9.86
C GLN A 104 16.72 -1.31 10.82
N ALA A 105 15.48 -1.76 11.07
CA ALA A 105 14.63 -1.11 12.07
C ALA A 105 15.05 -1.45 13.51
N VAL A 106 15.73 -2.59 13.72
CA VAL A 106 16.29 -3.01 15.01
C VAL A 106 17.57 -2.22 15.32
N GLU A 107 18.44 -2.05 14.32
CA GLU A 107 19.71 -1.29 14.44
C GLU A 107 19.51 0.21 14.75
N VAL A 108 18.34 0.77 14.42
CA VAL A 108 18.02 2.21 14.65
C VAL A 108 17.21 2.40 15.95
N SER A 109 17.12 1.38 16.80
CA SER A 109 16.45 1.50 18.10
C SER A 109 17.26 2.37 19.07
N PRO A 110 16.69 3.43 19.67
CA PRO A 110 17.38 4.28 20.66
C PRO A 110 17.89 3.52 21.90
N GLY A 111 17.38 2.30 22.15
CA GLY A 111 17.80 1.45 23.26
C GLY A 111 19.11 0.68 23.00
N ALA A 112 19.48 0.41 21.74
CA ALA A 112 20.71 -0.34 21.43
C ALA A 112 21.98 0.52 21.54
N LEU A 113 21.83 1.85 21.55
CA LEU A 113 22.93 2.80 21.77
C LEU A 113 23.18 3.07 23.27
N ALA A 114 22.30 2.63 24.16
CA ALA A 114 22.45 2.81 25.61
C ALA A 114 23.38 1.78 26.26
N ASP A 115 23.70 0.67 25.58
CA ASP A 115 24.49 -0.43 26.13
C ASP A 115 25.98 -0.38 25.77
N PHE A 116 26.42 0.62 25.02
CA PHE A 116 27.85 0.94 24.91
C PHE A 116 28.26 1.82 26.10
N ALA A 117 28.53 1.15 27.22
CA ALA A 117 29.10 1.74 28.43
C ALA A 117 30.32 2.62 28.09
N THR A 118 30.13 3.94 28.12
CA THR A 118 31.24 4.89 28.07
C THR A 118 31.88 4.92 29.45
N ALA A 119 33.00 4.23 29.58
CA ALA A 119 33.89 4.36 30.73
C ALA A 119 34.59 5.73 30.68
N ALA A 120 34.02 6.72 31.38
CA ALA A 120 34.74 7.90 31.83
C ALA A 120 34.12 8.37 33.17
N GLY A 121 34.94 8.41 34.22
CA GLY A 121 34.54 8.74 35.59
C GLY A 121 34.05 10.18 35.80
N PRO A 122 33.60 10.51 37.03
CA PRO A 122 32.87 11.74 37.28
C PRO A 122 33.84 12.92 37.42
N ALA A 123 33.56 14.00 36.67
CA ALA A 123 34.03 15.34 37.00
C ALA A 123 32.81 16.20 37.33
N THR A 124 32.70 16.53 38.61
CA THR A 124 31.86 17.57 39.19
C THR A 124 32.01 18.91 38.48
N GLY A 125 30.89 19.60 38.25
CA GLY A 125 30.89 20.99 37.80
C GLY A 125 29.48 21.55 37.64
N ALA A 126 28.96 22.17 38.69
CA ALA A 126 27.74 22.96 38.67
C ALA A 126 27.91 24.24 37.84
N GLY A 127 26.85 24.66 37.15
CA GLY A 127 26.81 25.94 36.45
C GLY A 127 25.48 26.17 35.74
N ALA A 128 24.56 26.82 36.45
CA ALA A 128 23.32 27.36 35.90
C ALA A 128 23.60 28.53 34.96
N GLY A 129 22.85 28.61 33.85
CA GLY A 129 22.87 29.74 32.92
C GLY A 129 21.65 29.66 32.01
N THR A 130 20.64 30.46 32.33
CA THR A 130 19.42 30.70 31.56
C THR A 130 19.75 31.52 30.32
N ASP A 131 19.34 31.07 29.14
CA ASP A 131 19.13 31.98 28.01
C ASP A 131 17.95 31.57 27.14
N ALA A 132 17.17 32.59 26.79
CA ALA A 132 15.85 32.52 26.18
C ALA A 132 15.92 32.06 24.72
N GLY A 133 15.32 30.89 24.44
CA GLY A 133 15.13 30.35 23.10
C GLY A 133 13.64 30.36 22.71
N VAL A 134 13.36 31.04 21.59
CA VAL A 134 12.24 30.90 20.64
C VAL A 134 11.29 29.71 20.92
N PRO A 135 9.96 29.91 21.00
CA PRO A 135 9.03 28.84 21.35
C PRO A 135 8.98 27.77 20.22
N PRO A 136 9.31 26.49 20.48
CA PRO A 136 8.98 25.44 19.56
C PRO A 136 7.45 25.29 19.53
N LYS A 137 6.93 25.40 18.32
CA LYS A 137 5.54 25.17 17.94
C LYS A 137 5.07 23.85 18.54
N ALA A 138 3.96 23.90 19.28
CA ALA A 138 3.31 22.78 19.94
C ALA A 138 3.45 21.47 19.16
N ASP A 139 4.13 20.51 19.78
CA ASP A 139 3.99 19.10 19.43
C ASP A 139 2.51 18.75 19.55
N ALA A 140 1.86 18.61 18.40
CA ALA A 140 0.60 17.92 18.32
C ALA A 140 0.90 16.49 18.75
N THR A 141 0.62 16.19 20.02
CA THR A 141 0.63 14.87 20.61
C THR A 141 -0.03 13.92 19.63
N ALA A 142 0.80 13.14 18.92
CA ALA A 142 0.32 12.13 18.00
C ALA A 142 -0.35 11.08 18.86
N ALA A 143 -1.67 11.16 18.98
CA ALA A 143 -2.46 10.09 19.55
C ALA A 143 -2.06 8.80 18.83
N SER A 144 -1.46 7.88 19.60
CA SER A 144 -1.19 6.50 19.22
C SER A 144 -2.52 5.77 19.05
N GLY A 145 -3.30 6.16 18.06
CA GLY A 145 -4.46 5.44 17.59
C GLY A 145 -4.01 4.48 16.51
N ALA A 146 -4.19 3.18 16.72
CA ALA A 146 -4.11 2.17 15.67
C ALA A 146 -4.80 2.72 14.42
N ILE A 147 -4.06 2.90 13.33
CA ILE A 147 -4.65 3.53 12.16
C ILE A 147 -5.74 2.59 11.65
N ASP A 148 -6.97 3.09 11.59
CA ASP A 148 -8.10 2.31 11.14
C ASP A 148 -7.83 1.80 9.71
N PRO A 149 -7.82 0.47 9.46
CA PRO A 149 -7.76 -0.03 8.10
C PRO A 149 -8.87 0.60 7.27
N LEU A 150 -8.64 0.79 5.96
CA LEU A 150 -9.62 1.42 5.07
C LEU A 150 -10.94 0.63 5.13
N ARG A 151 -11.94 1.18 5.84
CA ARG A 151 -13.28 0.63 5.93
C ARG A 151 -14.20 1.50 5.09
N LEU A 152 -14.59 0.96 3.94
CA LEU A 152 -15.44 1.62 2.96
C LEU A 152 -16.71 0.82 2.74
N ARG A 153 -17.82 1.53 2.58
CA ARG A 153 -18.97 1.04 1.83
C ARG A 153 -18.96 1.73 0.47
N VAL A 154 -19.10 0.96 -0.60
CA VAL A 154 -19.15 1.50 -1.96
C VAL A 154 -20.41 1.00 -2.62
N ASP A 155 -21.36 1.89 -2.84
CA ASP A 155 -22.58 1.57 -3.59
C ASP A 155 -22.36 1.90 -5.07
N THR A 156 -22.91 1.08 -5.96
CA THR A 156 -22.77 1.25 -7.41
C THR A 156 -24.11 1.29 -8.10
N GLU A 157 -24.25 2.23 -9.03
CA GLU A 157 -25.47 2.42 -9.83
C GLU A 157 -25.10 2.65 -11.31
N CYS A 158 -25.96 2.22 -12.22
CA CYS A 158 -25.94 2.63 -13.62
C CYS A 158 -27.26 3.32 -13.95
N THR A 159 -27.21 4.60 -14.31
CA THR A 159 -28.40 5.39 -14.64
C THR A 159 -28.13 6.13 -15.94
N ASP A 160 -28.94 5.90 -16.97
CA ASP A 160 -28.81 6.51 -18.30
C ASP A 160 -27.41 6.38 -18.91
N GLY A 161 -26.80 5.19 -18.77
CA GLY A 161 -25.42 4.93 -19.21
C GLY A 161 -24.35 5.70 -18.41
N ALA A 162 -24.70 6.29 -17.27
CA ALA A 162 -23.76 6.86 -16.33
C ALA A 162 -23.52 5.91 -15.17
N ALA A 163 -22.30 5.40 -15.06
CA ALA A 163 -21.85 4.65 -13.90
C ALA A 163 -21.60 5.61 -12.74
N VAL A 164 -22.11 5.27 -11.55
CA VAL A 164 -21.96 6.04 -10.32
C VAL A 164 -21.37 5.14 -9.25
N PHE A 165 -20.28 5.60 -8.64
CA PHE A 165 -19.71 5.00 -7.43
C PHE A 165 -19.92 5.94 -6.26
N LYS A 166 -20.68 5.53 -5.25
CA LYS A 166 -20.89 6.27 -4.00
C LYS A 166 -20.01 5.66 -2.92
N VAL A 167 -18.88 6.30 -2.64
CA VAL A 167 -17.89 5.83 -1.65
C VAL A 167 -18.16 6.50 -0.31
N ILE A 168 -18.33 5.69 0.73
CA ILE A 168 -18.64 6.16 2.09
C ILE A 168 -17.56 5.61 3.01
N ASN A 169 -16.87 6.51 3.72
CA ASN A 169 -15.93 6.11 4.76
C ASN A 169 -16.71 5.68 6.01
N ILE A 170 -16.82 4.37 6.23
CA ILE A 170 -17.49 3.81 7.42
C ILE A 170 -16.51 3.59 8.58
N GLY A 171 -15.21 3.78 8.35
CA GLY A 171 -14.18 3.78 9.39
C GLY A 171 -13.95 5.17 10.00
N GLY A 172 -12.90 5.28 10.79
CA GLY A 172 -12.42 6.53 11.37
C GLY A 172 -12.00 7.57 10.32
N ARG A 173 -11.73 8.80 10.78
CA ARG A 173 -11.18 9.86 9.92
C ARG A 173 -9.87 9.40 9.29
N TRP A 174 -9.72 9.58 7.99
CA TRP A 174 -8.46 9.23 7.34
C TRP A 174 -7.34 10.15 7.81
N PRO A 175 -6.15 9.61 8.10
CA PRO A 175 -5.01 10.43 8.52
C PRO A 175 -4.32 11.13 7.35
N ARG A 176 -4.49 10.61 6.12
CA ARG A 176 -3.91 11.17 4.89
C ARG A 176 -4.87 10.96 3.71
N PRO A 177 -4.73 11.69 2.59
CA PRO A 177 -5.60 11.49 1.42
C PRO A 177 -5.48 10.09 0.81
N GLY A 178 -6.59 9.54 0.35
CA GLY A 178 -6.66 8.32 -0.48
C GLY A 178 -6.70 8.69 -1.96
N THR A 179 -6.22 7.79 -2.81
CA THR A 179 -6.29 7.94 -4.27
C THR A 179 -7.38 7.03 -4.82
N PHE A 180 -8.43 7.64 -5.33
CA PHE A 180 -9.56 7.00 -5.98
C PHE A 180 -9.26 6.90 -7.45
N THR A 181 -9.26 5.69 -7.99
CA THR A 181 -8.98 5.45 -9.40
C THR A 181 -10.07 4.58 -10.00
N ILE A 182 -10.68 5.04 -11.09
CA ILE A 182 -11.65 4.26 -11.87
C ILE A 182 -10.92 3.72 -13.10
N TYR A 183 -11.07 2.42 -13.33
CA TYR A 183 -10.50 1.71 -14.47
C TYR A 183 -11.62 1.16 -15.36
N THR A 184 -11.38 1.10 -16.67
CA THR A 184 -12.08 0.12 -17.52
C THR A 184 -11.54 -1.25 -17.14
N LEU A 185 -12.42 -2.23 -17.07
CA LEU A 185 -12.01 -3.60 -16.80
C LEU A 185 -11.42 -4.25 -18.06
N ASP A 186 -11.93 -3.86 -19.23
CA ASP A 186 -11.31 -4.16 -20.52
C ASP A 186 -10.05 -3.32 -20.70
N GLY A 187 -8.88 -3.97 -20.69
CA GLY A 187 -7.57 -3.33 -20.90
C GLY A 187 -7.01 -2.51 -19.72
N GLN A 188 -7.66 -2.50 -18.55
CA GLN A 188 -7.20 -1.78 -17.34
C GLN A 188 -6.89 -0.29 -17.57
N LYS A 189 -7.55 0.36 -18.53
CA LYS A 189 -7.30 1.78 -18.81
C LYS A 189 -7.80 2.63 -17.64
N ARG A 190 -6.93 3.47 -17.09
CA ARG A 190 -7.30 4.46 -16.08
C ARG A 190 -8.17 5.54 -16.72
N ILE A 191 -9.38 5.71 -16.21
CA ILE A 191 -10.37 6.66 -16.72
C ILE A 191 -10.48 7.89 -15.84
N SER A 192 -10.33 7.70 -14.52
CA SER A 192 -10.35 8.80 -13.55
C SER A 192 -9.36 8.52 -12.43
N LYS A 193 -8.74 9.59 -11.93
CA LYS A 193 -7.88 9.58 -10.74
C LYS A 193 -8.17 10.84 -9.92
N ARG A 194 -8.47 10.67 -8.65
CA ARG A 194 -8.70 11.77 -7.70
C ARG A 194 -8.03 11.44 -6.38
N ARG A 195 -7.44 12.44 -5.73
CA ARG A 195 -6.81 12.29 -4.42
C ARG A 195 -7.57 13.17 -3.44
N MET A 196 -8.12 12.58 -2.38
CA MET A 196 -8.93 13.32 -1.41
C MET A 196 -8.93 12.64 -0.04
N LEU A 197 -9.27 13.41 0.99
CA LEU A 197 -9.44 12.95 2.36
C LEU A 197 -10.93 12.73 2.64
N LEU A 198 -11.30 11.63 3.29
CA LEU A 198 -12.64 11.42 3.80
C LEU A 198 -12.64 11.39 5.34
N THR A 199 -13.56 12.11 5.96
CA THR A 199 -13.89 11.98 7.38
C THR A 199 -14.85 10.81 7.60
N ARG A 200 -15.09 10.43 8.86
CA ARG A 200 -16.03 9.34 9.19
C ARG A 200 -17.44 9.72 8.70
N GLY A 201 -18.10 8.80 8.02
CA GLY A 201 -19.43 9.00 7.42
C GLY A 201 -19.44 9.83 6.13
N GLN A 202 -18.33 10.48 5.77
CA GLN A 202 -18.28 11.31 4.57
C GLN A 202 -18.46 10.46 3.31
N ARG A 203 -19.30 10.97 2.41
CA ARG A 203 -19.60 10.36 1.11
C ARG A 203 -18.92 11.15 -0.01
N ALA A 204 -18.28 10.45 -0.93
CA ALA A 204 -17.80 10.97 -2.19
C ALA A 204 -18.44 10.20 -3.35
N SER A 205 -18.98 10.91 -4.33
CA SER A 205 -19.64 10.31 -5.50
C SER A 205 -18.81 10.54 -6.76
N PHE A 206 -18.56 9.47 -7.51
CA PHE A 206 -17.84 9.52 -8.77
C PHE A 206 -18.77 9.07 -9.88
N LYS A 207 -19.13 10.01 -10.77
CA LYS A 207 -19.97 9.75 -11.93
C LYS A 207 -19.11 9.68 -13.19
N PHE A 208 -19.35 8.66 -14.01
CA PHE A 208 -18.71 8.50 -15.30
C PHE A 208 -19.76 8.16 -16.35
N LYS A 209 -19.94 9.05 -17.33
CA LYS A 209 -20.81 8.79 -18.49
C LYS A 209 -20.03 8.00 -19.54
N THR A 210 -20.52 6.83 -19.93
CA THR A 210 -19.96 6.16 -21.12
C THR A 210 -20.28 6.98 -22.36
N ARG A 211 -19.32 7.09 -23.28
CA ARG A 211 -19.54 7.63 -24.62
C ARG A 211 -19.86 6.53 -25.64
N LYS A 212 -19.46 5.29 -25.35
CA LYS A 212 -19.61 4.13 -26.23
C LYS A 212 -20.96 3.46 -26.02
N THR A 213 -21.58 3.04 -27.10
CA THR A 213 -22.74 2.15 -27.10
C THR A 213 -22.31 0.76 -26.67
N GLY A 214 -23.18 0.05 -25.93
CA GLY A 214 -22.88 -1.27 -25.36
C GLY A 214 -22.42 -1.21 -23.90
N GLU A 215 -22.39 -2.39 -23.27
CA GLU A 215 -22.00 -2.55 -21.88
C GLU A 215 -20.49 -2.40 -21.70
N MET A 216 -20.09 -1.66 -20.66
CA MET A 216 -18.71 -1.62 -20.19
C MET A 216 -18.65 -1.96 -18.72
N VAL A 217 -17.60 -2.71 -18.33
CA VAL A 217 -17.36 -2.99 -16.92
C VAL A 217 -16.35 -1.99 -16.36
N LEU A 218 -16.71 -1.37 -15.24
CA LEU A 218 -15.94 -0.34 -14.56
C LEU A 218 -15.60 -0.80 -13.15
N GLY A 219 -14.41 -0.41 -12.67
CA GLY A 219 -13.96 -0.77 -11.33
C GLY A 219 -13.29 0.38 -10.63
N LEU A 220 -13.67 0.59 -9.37
CA LEU A 220 -13.07 1.57 -8.49
C LEU A 220 -12.01 0.92 -7.60
N TRP A 221 -10.85 1.55 -7.48
CA TRP A 221 -9.82 1.25 -6.48
C TRP A 221 -9.55 2.48 -5.63
N VAL A 222 -9.58 2.30 -4.31
CA VAL A 222 -9.14 3.31 -3.35
C VAL A 222 -7.81 2.89 -2.74
N ASP A 223 -6.75 3.60 -3.14
CA ASP A 223 -5.38 3.42 -2.65
C ASP A 223 -5.10 4.40 -1.49
N PRO A 224 -5.11 3.94 -0.23
CA PRO A 224 -4.81 4.80 0.92
C PRO A 224 -3.34 5.20 0.91
N SER A 225 -3.02 6.50 1.00
CA SER A 225 -1.60 6.92 1.07
C SER A 225 -0.94 6.70 2.43
N TRP A 226 -1.71 6.24 3.42
CA TRP A 226 -1.26 6.03 4.80
C TRP A 226 -0.91 4.58 5.13
N TYR A 227 -1.17 3.62 4.22
CA TYR A 227 -0.83 2.21 4.41
C TYR A 227 -0.80 1.48 3.07
N SER A 228 -0.06 0.37 2.98
CA SER A 228 0.02 -0.40 1.73
C SER A 228 -1.00 -1.53 1.71
N ARG A 229 -1.80 -1.62 0.65
CA ARG A 229 -2.71 -2.74 0.38
C ARG A 229 -2.51 -3.25 -1.04
N ASP A 230 -2.68 -4.55 -1.22
CA ASP A 230 -2.69 -5.14 -2.56
C ASP A 230 -3.85 -4.56 -3.35
N PHE A 231 -3.60 -4.29 -4.63
CA PHE A 231 -4.62 -3.79 -5.54
C PHE A 231 -5.86 -4.70 -5.49
N ARG A 232 -7.01 -4.11 -5.12
CA ARG A 232 -8.30 -4.77 -5.28
C ARG A 232 -9.38 -3.81 -5.74
N TYR A 233 -10.28 -4.20 -6.64
CA TYR A 233 -11.43 -3.34 -6.88
C TYR A 233 -12.28 -3.30 -5.60
N ASP A 234 -12.52 -2.10 -5.07
CA ASP A 234 -13.39 -1.88 -3.92
C ASP A 234 -14.88 -1.95 -4.33
N ALA A 235 -15.17 -1.71 -5.62
CA ALA A 235 -16.43 -2.02 -6.26
C ALA A 235 -16.28 -2.17 -7.78
N LYS A 236 -17.24 -2.85 -8.40
CA LYS A 236 -17.37 -2.99 -9.85
C LYS A 236 -18.82 -2.69 -10.27
N VAL A 237 -19.01 -2.17 -11.47
CA VAL A 237 -20.33 -1.93 -12.06
C VAL A 237 -20.29 -2.22 -13.55
N ILE A 238 -21.32 -2.90 -14.06
CA ILE A 238 -21.58 -3.03 -15.50
C ILE A 238 -22.51 -1.89 -15.86
N CYS A 239 -22.12 -1.07 -16.83
CA CYS A 239 -22.95 0.05 -17.26
C CYS A 239 -22.73 0.32 -18.74
N GLY A 240 -23.81 0.53 -19.48
CA GLY A 240 -23.78 0.75 -20.92
C GLY A 240 -24.85 1.74 -21.33
N ARG A 241 -24.71 2.29 -22.53
CA ARG A 241 -25.82 2.98 -23.18
C ARG A 241 -26.54 1.97 -24.06
N THR A 242 -27.85 1.84 -23.90
CA THR A 242 -28.71 1.15 -24.87
C THR A 242 -28.68 1.91 -26.19
N ALA A 243 -28.65 1.19 -27.31
CA ALA A 243 -28.88 1.83 -28.60
C ALA A 243 -30.34 2.29 -28.62
N SER A 244 -30.56 3.59 -28.83
CA SER A 244 -31.87 4.15 -29.19
C SER A 244 -32.05 4.05 -30.69
#